data_AF-A0A0X3U361-F1
#
_entry.id   AF-A0A0X3U361-F1
#
_cell.length_a   1.000
_cell.length_b   1.000
_cell.length_c   1.000
_cell.angle_alpha   90.00
_cell.angle_beta   90.00
_cell.angle_gamma   90.00
#
_symmetry.space_group_name_H-M   'P 1'
#
loop_
_entity.id
_entity.type
_entity.pdbx_description
1 polymer ?
#
loop_
_entity_poly.entity_id
_entity_poly.type
_entity_poly.pdbx_seq_one_letter_code
_entity_poly.pdbx_strand_id
1 'polypeptide(L)'
;MFESAMLSVCRLTDPPSAMRGKSVNITVQRVPEFVSSHPKAAEISSIVEKATEAAEFARSWRNKRLAHSDEDVRRGKAQLELASRQRMEAAIDAIASVVRWVGVEVLDTTIITHPISNFSDDEVAFLKVLYLGKLEQKSREEQAHLAVRSRRIEDAERLLRDDLPSWLTYRRPDPTE
;
A
#
# COMPACT_ATOMS: atom_id res chain seq x y z
N MET A 1 -3.84 14.84 9.35
CA MET A 1 -3.78 13.46 8.81
C MET A 1 -3.10 12.49 9.78
N PHE A 2 -1.88 12.79 10.25
CA PHE A 2 -1.11 11.90 11.15
C PHE A 2 -1.79 11.61 12.51
N GLU A 3 -2.37 12.61 13.17
CA GLU A 3 -3.08 12.42 14.44
C GLU A 3 -4.35 11.56 14.30
N SER A 4 -5.06 11.70 13.18
CA SER A 4 -6.21 10.85 12.88
C SER A 4 -5.80 9.39 12.68
N ALA A 5 -4.66 9.14 12.01
CA ALA A 5 -4.11 7.79 11.89
C ALA A 5 -3.71 7.22 13.27
N MET A 6 -3.09 8.02 14.15
CA MET A 6 -2.81 7.61 15.53
C MET A 6 -4.08 7.20 16.28
N LEU A 7 -5.15 7.99 16.17
CA LEU A 7 -6.43 7.67 16.81
C LEU A 7 -7.05 6.38 16.27
N SER A 8 -6.94 6.13 14.96
CA SER A 8 -7.39 4.87 14.35
C SER A 8 -6.59 3.66 14.84
N VAL A 9 -5.27 3.77 14.93
CA VAL A 9 -4.40 2.73 15.51
C VAL A 9 -4.79 2.45 16.97
N CYS A 10 -5.05 3.49 17.77
CA CYS A 10 -5.52 3.33 19.14
C CYS A 10 -6.85 2.57 19.20
N ARG A 11 -7.84 2.93 18.36
CA ARG A 11 -9.16 2.26 18.35
C ARG A 11 -9.04 0.74 18.11
N LEU A 12 -8.12 0.33 17.26
CA LEU A 12 -7.89 -1.08 16.92
C LEU A 12 -7.10 -1.85 17.99
N THR A 13 -6.33 -1.16 18.84
CA THR A 13 -5.39 -1.78 19.79
C THR A 13 -5.70 -1.47 21.25
N ASP A 14 -6.73 -0.67 21.54
CA ASP A 14 -7.16 -0.40 22.90
C ASP A 14 -7.68 -1.68 23.58
N PRO A 15 -7.53 -1.79 24.90
CA PRO A 15 -8.05 -2.92 25.64
C PRO A 15 -9.56 -3.05 25.45
N PRO A 16 -10.09 -4.29 25.47
CA PRO A 16 -11.52 -4.50 25.44
C PRO A 16 -12.14 -3.90 26.69
N SER A 17 -12.90 -2.82 26.54
CA SER A 17 -13.58 -2.16 27.64
C SER A 17 -15.06 -1.99 27.32
N ALA A 18 -15.90 -2.55 28.19
CA ALA A 18 -17.31 -2.21 28.20
C ALA A 18 -17.46 -0.90 29.00
N MET A 19 -17.69 0.22 28.32
CA MET A 19 -18.12 1.42 29.02
C MET A 19 -19.53 1.16 29.56
N ARG A 20 -19.72 1.25 30.88
CA ARG A 20 -20.98 1.14 31.65
C ARG A 20 -22.26 1.06 30.78
N GLY A 21 -22.69 -0.16 30.44
CA GLY A 21 -23.93 -0.44 29.70
C GLY A 21 -23.87 -0.39 28.18
N LYS A 22 -22.70 -0.20 27.56
CA LYS A 22 -22.50 -0.19 26.09
C LYS A 22 -21.75 -1.42 25.58
N SER A 23 -21.93 -1.70 24.29
CA SER A 23 -21.23 -2.74 23.53
C SER A 23 -19.71 -2.59 23.64
N VAL A 24 -19.02 -3.72 23.77
CA VAL A 24 -17.54 -3.79 23.79
C VAL A 24 -16.98 -3.23 22.48
N ASN A 25 -15.86 -2.51 22.56
CA ASN A 25 -15.13 -2.02 21.39
C ASN A 25 -14.61 -3.17 20.50
N ILE A 26 -14.54 -2.89 19.20
CA ILE A 26 -13.87 -3.74 18.23
C ILE A 26 -12.37 -3.48 18.36
N THR A 27 -11.63 -4.49 18.81
CA THR A 27 -10.18 -4.43 19.03
C THR A 27 -9.54 -5.77 18.69
N VAL A 28 -8.31 -5.72 18.17
CA VAL A 28 -7.52 -6.93 17.87
C VAL A 28 -7.19 -7.72 19.13
N GLN A 29 -7.23 -7.08 20.31
CA GLN A 29 -6.99 -7.73 21.60
C GLN A 29 -7.98 -8.85 21.92
N ARG A 30 -9.16 -8.86 21.29
CA ARG A 30 -10.18 -9.90 21.52
C ARG A 30 -10.03 -11.11 20.61
N VAL A 31 -9.21 -11.02 19.57
CA VAL A 31 -9.03 -12.12 18.61
C VAL A 31 -8.63 -13.42 19.32
N PRO A 32 -7.69 -13.44 20.29
CA PRO A 32 -7.31 -14.67 21.00
C PRO A 32 -8.48 -15.35 21.73
N GLU A 33 -9.45 -14.59 22.23
CA GLU A 33 -10.63 -15.14 22.90
C GLU A 33 -11.48 -15.99 21.93
N PHE A 34 -11.65 -15.50 20.69
CA PHE A 34 -12.46 -16.15 19.66
C PHE A 34 -11.81 -17.41 19.06
N VAL A 35 -10.48 -17.54 19.18
CA VAL A 35 -9.71 -18.66 18.64
C VAL A 35 -9.06 -19.49 19.75
N SER A 36 -9.61 -19.42 20.97
CA SER A 36 -9.07 -20.11 22.15
C SER A 36 -8.96 -21.63 22.00
N SER A 37 -9.80 -22.25 21.16
CA SER A 37 -9.75 -23.68 20.83
C SER A 37 -8.79 -24.02 19.68
N HIS A 38 -8.21 -23.02 19.01
CA HIS A 38 -7.35 -23.23 17.85
C HIS A 38 -5.97 -23.78 18.26
N PRO A 39 -5.37 -24.74 17.53
CA PRO A 39 -4.05 -25.29 17.86
C PRO A 39 -2.94 -24.24 17.98
N LYS A 40 -3.08 -23.12 17.26
CA LYS A 40 -2.13 -22.00 17.26
C LYS A 40 -2.57 -20.80 18.12
N ALA A 41 -3.44 -21.01 19.12
CA ALA A 41 -3.94 -19.93 20.00
C ALA A 41 -2.83 -19.16 20.75
N ALA A 42 -1.72 -19.82 21.09
CA ALA A 42 -0.56 -19.17 21.71
C ALA A 42 0.15 -18.21 20.74
N GLU A 43 0.21 -18.56 19.45
CA GLU A 43 0.87 -17.75 18.42
C GLU A 43 0.15 -16.42 18.23
N ILE A 44 -1.17 -16.45 18.05
CA ILE A 44 -1.98 -15.24 17.90
C ILE A 44 -1.95 -14.34 19.13
N SER A 45 -1.87 -14.92 20.34
CA SER A 45 -1.70 -14.14 21.57
C SER A 45 -0.41 -13.31 21.52
N SER A 46 0.70 -13.92 21.08
CA SER A 46 1.98 -13.22 20.92
C SER A 46 1.93 -12.16 19.79
N ILE A 47 1.25 -12.44 18.67
CA ILE A 47 1.13 -11.48 17.58
C ILE A 47 0.30 -10.26 18.03
N VAL A 48 -0.77 -10.49 18.78
CA VAL A 48 -1.61 -9.43 19.36
C VAL A 48 -0.82 -8.61 20.38
N GLU A 49 -0.05 -9.24 21.26
CA GLU A 49 0.81 -8.55 22.22
C GLU A 49 1.78 -7.61 21.51
N LYS A 50 2.50 -8.10 20.49
CA LYS A 50 3.38 -7.27 19.66
C LYS A 50 2.65 -6.09 19.00
N ALA A 51 1.44 -6.31 18.50
CA ALA A 51 0.62 -5.23 17.93
C ALA A 51 0.23 -4.19 18.97
N THR A 52 -0.08 -4.62 20.21
CA THR A 52 -0.36 -3.69 21.31
C THR A 52 0.88 -2.90 21.70
N GLU A 53 2.03 -3.56 21.92
CA GLU A 53 3.31 -2.90 22.24
C GLU A 53 3.72 -1.88 21.19
N ALA A 54 3.65 -2.25 19.91
CA ALA A 54 3.97 -1.35 18.80
C ALA A 54 3.08 -0.09 18.78
N ALA A 55 1.85 -0.17 19.29
CA ALA A 55 0.89 0.94 19.35
C ALA A 55 0.95 1.76 20.65
N GLU A 56 1.81 1.43 21.62
CA GLU A 56 1.89 2.13 22.91
C GLU A 56 2.23 3.61 22.78
N PHE A 57 3.12 3.96 21.84
CA PHE A 57 3.45 5.36 21.58
C PHE A 57 2.20 6.15 21.18
N ALA A 58 1.34 5.58 20.33
CA ALA A 58 0.11 6.24 19.88
C ALA A 58 -0.87 6.42 21.04
N ARG A 59 -1.00 5.43 21.93
CA ARG A 59 -1.82 5.52 23.15
C ARG A 59 -1.29 6.60 24.10
N SER A 60 0.03 6.68 24.30
CA SER A 60 0.66 7.74 25.09
C SER A 60 0.34 9.11 24.49
N TRP A 61 0.45 9.27 23.18
CA TRP A 61 0.11 10.52 22.49
C TRP A 61 -1.35 10.91 22.61
N ARG A 62 -2.27 9.95 22.48
CA ARG A 62 -3.69 10.20 22.68
C ARG A 62 -3.95 10.75 24.08
N ASN A 63 -3.47 10.03 25.11
CA ASN A 63 -3.78 10.35 26.50
C ASN A 63 -3.18 11.71 26.90
N LYS A 64 -1.94 11.96 26.51
CA LYS A 64 -1.16 13.13 26.92
C LYS A 64 -1.43 14.39 26.09
N ARG A 65 -1.64 14.26 24.78
CA ARG A 65 -1.67 15.42 23.87
C ARG A 65 -2.99 15.61 23.14
N LEU A 66 -3.63 14.54 22.68
CA LEU A 66 -4.77 14.66 21.76
C LEU A 66 -6.14 14.73 22.48
N ALA A 67 -6.32 13.99 23.58
CA ALA A 67 -7.60 13.90 24.27
C ALA A 67 -7.72 14.87 25.46
N HIS A 68 -6.64 15.08 26.21
CA HIS A 68 -6.69 15.82 27.47
C HIS A 68 -5.80 17.07 27.54
N SER A 69 -4.94 17.32 26.53
CA SER A 69 -3.96 18.43 26.55
C SER A 69 -3.27 18.56 27.92
N ASP A 70 -2.67 17.45 28.36
CA ASP A 70 -2.18 17.26 29.72
C ASP A 70 -1.30 18.43 30.17
N GLU A 71 -1.67 19.01 31.32
CA GLU A 71 -1.01 20.19 31.87
C GLU A 71 0.47 19.92 32.17
N ASP A 72 0.82 18.70 32.58
CA ASP A 72 2.21 18.32 32.86
C ASP A 72 3.05 18.25 31.59
N VAL A 73 2.45 17.88 30.45
CA VAL A 73 3.11 17.94 29.15
C VAL A 73 3.29 19.40 28.71
N ARG A 74 2.28 20.26 28.92
CA ARG A 74 2.37 21.70 28.60
C ARG A 74 3.39 22.43 29.48
N ARG A 75 3.56 22.00 30.74
CA ARG A 75 4.55 22.52 31.69
C ARG A 75 5.93 21.87 31.54
N GLY A 76 6.12 20.95 30.59
CA GLY A 76 7.40 20.29 30.31
C GLY A 76 7.84 19.25 31.35
N LYS A 77 6.94 18.81 32.23
CA LYS A 77 7.20 17.82 33.28
C LYS A 77 7.06 16.37 32.80
N ALA A 78 6.29 16.14 31.73
CA ALA A 78 6.09 14.82 31.14
C ALA A 78 6.60 14.77 29.70
N GLN A 79 7.41 13.76 29.38
CA GLN A 79 7.87 13.51 28.01
C GLN A 79 6.81 12.70 27.23
N LEU A 80 6.59 13.12 25.99
CA LEU A 80 5.85 12.33 25.01
C LEU A 80 6.82 11.30 24.41
N GLU A 81 6.33 10.08 24.24
CA GLU A 81 7.01 9.08 23.43
C GLU A 81 7.39 9.64 22.06
N LEU A 82 8.49 9.19 21.47
CA LEU A 82 8.84 9.64 20.12
C LEU A 82 7.80 9.09 19.13
N ALA A 83 6.98 9.96 18.53
CA ALA A 83 6.11 9.58 17.41
C ALA A 83 6.82 9.90 16.10
N SER A 84 7.08 8.86 15.30
CA SER A 84 7.66 8.97 13.97
C SER A 84 6.81 8.22 12.96
N ARG A 85 6.99 8.54 11.67
CA ARG A 85 6.38 7.78 10.58
C ARG A 85 6.76 6.29 10.66
N GLN A 86 8.01 5.99 10.99
CA GLN A 86 8.50 4.62 11.10
C GLN A 86 7.77 3.84 12.21
N ARG A 87 7.53 4.44 13.38
CA ARG A 87 6.75 3.79 14.45
C ARG A 87 5.29 3.61 14.06
N MET A 88 4.73 4.55 13.29
CA MET A 88 3.39 4.41 12.73
C MET A 88 3.28 3.23 11.76
N GLU A 89 4.20 3.12 10.80
CA GLU A 89 4.26 2.00 9.87
C GLU A 89 4.42 0.67 10.62
N ALA A 90 5.35 0.61 11.59
CA ALA A 90 5.52 -0.60 12.42
C ALA A 90 4.24 -1.01 13.18
N ALA A 91 3.49 -0.06 13.72
CA ALA A 91 2.23 -0.35 14.40
C ALA A 91 1.14 -0.84 13.42
N ILE A 92 1.05 -0.23 12.24
CA ILE A 92 0.12 -0.66 11.19
C ILE A 92 0.47 -2.08 10.72
N ASP A 93 1.75 -2.37 10.51
CA ASP A 93 2.25 -3.68 10.08
C ASP A 93 1.99 -4.77 11.12
N ALA A 94 2.13 -4.44 12.40
CA ALA A 94 1.84 -5.36 13.50
C ALA A 94 0.34 -5.68 13.58
N ILE A 95 -0.53 -4.67 13.45
CA ILE A 95 -2.00 -4.86 13.37
C ILE A 95 -2.38 -5.68 12.14
N ALA A 96 -1.79 -5.37 10.98
CA ALA A 96 -1.99 -6.11 9.75
C ALA A 96 -1.60 -7.59 9.89
N SER A 97 -0.54 -7.89 10.65
CA SER A 97 -0.10 -9.26 10.92
C SER A 97 -1.14 -10.06 11.71
N VAL A 98 -1.87 -9.43 12.64
CA VAL A 98 -3.02 -10.07 13.31
C VAL A 98 -4.10 -10.46 12.30
N VAL A 99 -4.49 -9.51 11.43
CA VAL A 99 -5.55 -9.74 10.44
C VAL A 99 -5.13 -10.82 9.42
N ARG A 100 -3.88 -10.81 8.96
CA ARG A 100 -3.34 -11.83 8.07
C ARG A 100 -3.34 -13.22 8.70
N TRP A 101 -2.92 -13.32 9.97
CA TRP A 101 -2.93 -14.59 10.69
C TRP A 101 -4.35 -15.16 10.76
N VAL A 102 -5.36 -14.32 11.07
CA VAL A 102 -6.76 -14.76 11.06
C VAL A 102 -7.21 -15.20 9.67
N GLY A 103 -6.83 -14.46 8.62
CA GLY A 103 -7.12 -14.83 7.24
C GLY A 103 -6.61 -16.22 6.90
N VAL A 104 -5.33 -16.48 7.16
CA VAL A 104 -4.69 -17.76 6.80
C VAL A 104 -5.18 -18.90 7.67
N GLU A 105 -5.14 -18.74 9.00
CA GLU A 105 -5.32 -19.86 9.92
C GLU A 105 -6.79 -20.18 10.21
N VAL A 106 -7.67 -19.18 10.18
CA VAL A 106 -9.09 -19.36 10.56
C VAL A 106 -9.99 -19.41 9.33
N LEU A 107 -9.66 -18.63 8.30
CA LEU A 107 -10.54 -18.40 7.15
C LEU A 107 -10.03 -19.04 5.85
N ASP A 108 -8.86 -19.70 5.88
CA ASP A 108 -8.21 -20.30 4.70
C ASP A 108 -8.12 -19.35 3.49
N THR A 109 -7.79 -18.08 3.77
CA THR A 109 -7.72 -17.02 2.77
C THR A 109 -6.48 -16.15 2.95
N THR A 110 -5.99 -15.59 1.85
CA THR A 110 -4.86 -14.66 1.87
C THR A 110 -5.37 -13.23 1.84
N ILE A 111 -5.06 -12.44 2.87
CA ILE A 111 -5.41 -11.02 2.96
C ILE A 111 -4.18 -10.17 2.64
N ILE A 112 -4.30 -9.32 1.63
CA ILE A 112 -3.30 -8.29 1.32
C ILE A 112 -3.64 -7.04 2.11
N THR A 113 -2.75 -6.65 3.03
CA THR A 113 -2.98 -5.55 3.98
C THR A 113 -2.25 -4.26 3.64
N HIS A 114 -1.25 -4.34 2.74
CA HIS A 114 -0.55 -3.16 2.24
C HIS A 114 -1.22 -2.69 0.96
N PRO A 115 -1.24 -1.38 0.70
CA PRO A 115 -1.60 -0.91 -0.64
C PRO A 115 -0.69 -1.61 -1.64
N ILE A 116 -1.29 -2.20 -2.67
CA ILE A 116 -0.55 -2.74 -3.81
C ILE A 116 0.06 -1.53 -4.49
N SER A 117 1.27 -1.16 -4.08
CA SER A 117 2.02 -0.05 -4.65
C SER A 117 2.64 -0.52 -5.96
N ASN A 118 1.81 -0.79 -6.96
CA ASN A 118 2.27 -0.94 -8.32
C ASN A 118 2.47 0.46 -8.91
N PHE A 119 3.49 1.19 -8.45
CA PHE A 119 3.98 2.35 -9.23
C PHE A 119 4.64 1.92 -10.55
N SER A 120 4.66 0.61 -10.87
CA SER A 120 5.08 0.05 -12.15
C SER A 120 3.94 -0.27 -13.13
N ASP A 121 2.70 -0.48 -12.66
CA ASP A 121 1.56 -0.95 -13.49
C ASP A 121 0.32 -0.02 -13.40
N ASP A 122 0.52 1.26 -13.11
CA ASP A 122 -0.54 2.28 -13.15
C ASP A 122 -0.93 2.59 -14.62
N GLU A 123 -2.19 2.95 -14.88
CA GLU A 123 -2.63 3.53 -16.16
C GLU A 123 -1.70 4.67 -16.60
N VAL A 124 -1.14 5.43 -15.65
CA VAL A 124 -0.14 6.48 -15.92
C VAL A 124 1.16 5.91 -16.46
N ALA A 125 1.62 4.74 -15.99
CA ALA A 125 2.81 4.08 -16.52
C ALA A 125 2.57 3.59 -17.96
N PHE A 126 1.40 3.01 -18.22
CA PHE A 126 0.98 2.65 -19.57
C PHE A 126 0.90 3.87 -20.51
N LEU A 127 0.28 4.97 -20.06
CA LEU A 127 0.22 6.23 -20.81
C LEU A 127 1.61 6.83 -21.08
N LYS A 128 2.54 6.71 -20.12
CA LYS A 128 3.95 7.12 -20.32
C LYS A 128 4.63 6.28 -21.40
N VAL A 129 4.45 4.96 -21.39
CA VAL A 129 5.02 4.07 -22.43
C VAL A 129 4.45 4.41 -23.80
N LEU A 130 3.13 4.60 -23.92
CA LEU A 130 2.49 5.03 -25.18
C LEU A 130 3.02 6.38 -25.67
N TYR A 131 3.15 7.35 -24.76
CA TYR A 131 3.65 8.68 -25.09
C TYR A 131 5.11 8.64 -25.56
N LEU A 132 5.98 7.95 -24.83
CA LEU A 132 7.40 7.78 -25.19
C LEU A 132 7.55 7.00 -26.51
N GLY A 133 6.74 5.96 -26.73
CA GLY A 133 6.72 5.22 -28.00
C GLY A 133 6.33 6.10 -29.19
N LYS A 134 5.31 6.96 -29.03
CA LYS A 134 4.91 7.92 -30.08
C LYS A 134 5.99 8.96 -30.38
N LEU A 135 6.73 9.42 -29.37
CA LEU A 135 7.85 10.34 -29.56
C LEU A 135 8.99 9.68 -30.33
N GLU A 136 9.36 8.46 -29.97
CA GLU A 136 10.41 7.69 -30.64
C GLU A 136 10.03 7.39 -32.10
N GLN A 137 8.77 7.01 -32.37
CA GLN A 137 8.28 6.79 -33.72
C GLN A 137 8.47 8.03 -34.60
N LYS A 138 8.08 9.22 -34.11
CA LYS A 138 8.30 10.48 -34.81
C LYS A 138 9.78 10.76 -35.05
N SER A 139 10.64 10.51 -34.05
CA SER A 139 12.07 10.73 -34.20
C SER A 139 12.67 9.82 -35.29
N ARG A 140 12.25 8.55 -35.36
CA ARG A 140 12.66 7.61 -36.41
C ARG A 140 12.21 8.04 -37.79
N GLU A 141 10.97 8.51 -37.93
CA GLU A 141 10.45 9.06 -39.18
C GLU A 141 11.26 10.28 -39.63
N GLU A 142 11.56 11.22 -38.74
CA GLU A 142 12.39 12.39 -39.02
C GLU A 142 13.81 11.99 -39.43
N GLN A 143 14.44 11.04 -38.72
CA GLN A 143 15.77 10.52 -39.04
C GLN A 143 15.78 9.80 -40.40
N ALA A 144 14.75 9.03 -40.71
CA ALA A 144 14.60 8.36 -42.00
C ALA A 144 14.42 9.39 -43.13
N HIS A 145 13.60 10.42 -42.93
CA HIS A 145 13.46 11.53 -43.89
C HIS A 145 14.78 12.25 -44.14
N LEU A 146 15.57 12.49 -43.09
CA LEU A 146 16.91 13.07 -43.21
C LEU A 146 17.87 12.14 -43.96
N ALA A 147 17.84 10.84 -43.67
CA ALA A 147 18.66 9.84 -44.35
C ALA A 147 18.35 9.75 -45.86
N VAL A 148 17.06 9.79 -46.23
CA VAL A 148 16.63 9.85 -47.64
C VAL A 148 17.14 11.12 -48.33
N ARG A 149 17.02 12.29 -47.68
CA ARG A 149 17.56 13.56 -48.20
C ARG A 149 19.08 13.50 -48.41
N SER A 150 19.79 12.79 -47.54
CA SER A 150 21.24 12.56 -47.65
C SER A 150 21.62 11.39 -48.58
N ARG A 151 20.68 10.83 -49.36
CA ARG A 151 20.88 9.67 -50.25
C ARG A 151 21.34 8.38 -49.55
N ARG A 152 21.13 8.26 -48.23
CA ARG A 152 21.36 7.04 -47.44
C ARG A 152 20.06 6.27 -47.31
N ILE A 153 19.67 5.61 -48.41
CA ILE A 153 18.37 4.93 -48.52
C ILE A 153 18.31 3.70 -47.63
N GLU A 154 19.40 2.92 -47.55
CA GLU A 154 19.48 1.72 -46.70
C GLU A 154 19.30 2.03 -45.20
N ASP A 155 19.82 3.17 -44.73
CA ASP A 155 19.66 3.62 -43.35
C ASP A 155 18.19 4.00 -43.06
N ALA A 156 17.53 4.64 -44.02
CA ALA A 156 16.11 4.99 -43.91
C ALA A 156 15.22 3.75 -43.86
N GLU A 157 15.52 2.75 -44.69
CA GLU A 157 14.78 1.47 -44.72
C GLU A 157 14.93 0.68 -43.42
N ARG A 158 16.10 0.74 -42.76
CA ARG A 158 16.29 0.11 -41.44
C ARG A 158 15.51 0.82 -40.33
N LEU A 159 15.47 2.16 -40.35
CA LEU A 159 14.77 2.96 -39.34
C LEU A 159 13.25 2.83 -39.43
N LEU A 160 12.72 2.57 -40.63
CA LEU A 160 11.28 2.41 -40.91
C LEU A 160 10.83 0.94 -40.92
N ARG A 161 11.72 -0.02 -40.69
CA ARG A 161 11.35 -1.43 -40.63
C ARG A 161 10.58 -1.71 -39.35
N ASP A 162 9.29 -2.02 -39.51
CA ASP A 162 8.44 -2.51 -38.42
C ASP A 162 8.60 -4.04 -38.27
N ASP A 163 9.49 -4.48 -37.38
CA ASP A 163 9.55 -5.89 -36.93
C ASP A 163 8.45 -6.20 -35.89
N LEU A 164 7.24 -5.65 -36.13
CA LEU A 164 6.11 -5.79 -35.22
C LEU A 164 5.39 -7.13 -35.44
N PRO A 165 4.83 -7.74 -34.39
CA PRO A 165 4.02 -8.94 -34.53
C PRO A 165 2.85 -8.74 -35.49
N SER A 166 2.48 -9.80 -36.22
CA SER A 166 1.45 -9.77 -37.27
C SER A 166 0.06 -9.30 -36.82
N TRP A 167 -0.25 -9.43 -35.53
CA TRP A 167 -1.50 -8.96 -34.92
C TRP A 167 -1.51 -7.46 -34.62
N LEU A 168 -0.35 -6.79 -34.66
CA LEU A 168 -0.20 -5.35 -34.41
C LEU A 168 -0.13 -4.54 -35.70
N THR A 169 0.05 -5.20 -36.84
CA THR A 169 -0.02 -4.57 -38.17
C THR A 169 -1.46 -4.51 -38.66
N TYR A 170 -1.99 -3.31 -38.88
CA TYR A 170 -3.31 -3.15 -39.51
C TYR A 170 -3.29 -3.76 -40.93
N ARG A 171 -4.10 -4.79 -41.15
CA ARG A 171 -4.43 -5.28 -42.49
C ARG A 171 -5.81 -4.76 -42.85
N ARG A 172 -5.93 -4.10 -44.01
CA ARG A 172 -7.27 -3.84 -44.57
C ARG A 172 -7.95 -5.21 -44.80
N PRO A 173 -9.22 -5.39 -44.41
CA PRO A 173 -9.95 -6.58 -44.81
C PRO A 173 -9.98 -6.64 -46.33
N ASP A 174 -9.72 -7.83 -46.88
CA ASP A 174 -9.83 -8.05 -48.32
C ASP A 174 -11.26 -7.69 -48.76
N PRO A 175 -11.43 -6.91 -49.83
CA PRO A 175 -12.75 -6.59 -50.33
C PRO A 175 -13.46 -7.91 -50.67
N THR A 176 -14.59 -8.17 -50.01
CA THR A 176 -15.46 -9.29 -50.33
C THR A 176 -15.99 -9.09 -51.74
N GLU A 177 -15.64 -10.02 -52.65
CA GLU A 177 -16.20 -10.11 -54.01
C GLU A 177 -17.73 -10.28 -54.00
#